data_AF-A0A2S5LRH8-F1
#
_entry.id   AF-A0A2S5LRH8-F1
#
_cell.length_a   1.000
_cell.length_b   1.000
_cell.length_c   1.000
_cell.angle_alpha   90.00
_cell.angle_beta   90.00
_cell.angle_gamma   90.00
#
_symmetry.space_group_name_H-M   'P 1'
#
loop_
_entity.id
_entity.type
_entity.pdbx_description
1 polymer ?
#
loop_
_entity_poly.entity_id
_entity_poly.type
_entity_poly.pdbx_seq_one_letter_code
_entity_poly.pdbx_strand_id
1 'polypeptide(L)'
;QLQTKSRSNQEISDAVSQLGKNPLPDAFFIQAKSSDPDSLIRLKDTLQNLPSVELALLNTEWVKRLSSLLSLGKKLISMIAGLLAIVLLVIIGNTVRMQILTQKDEIEVSNLIGATRSFIRMPFLYAGALYGLFGGLMAVLMLIGIIQAFNLSISQIAHLYSNDFSVTLFDTQLFLAVIISAISIGWIGSYIAVSRAIASYKIN
;
A
#
# COMPACT_ATOMS: atom_id res chain seq x y z
N GLN A 1 20.50 49.64 7.06
CA GLN A 1 20.75 48.27 7.55
C GLN A 1 21.04 47.24 6.44
N LEU A 2 20.92 47.58 5.15
CA LEU A 2 21.27 46.68 4.03
C LEU A 2 22.76 46.73 3.61
N GLN A 3 23.51 47.76 4.01
CA GLN A 3 24.93 47.93 3.61
C GLN A 3 25.92 47.11 4.45
N THR A 4 25.57 46.72 5.68
CA THR A 4 26.46 45.93 6.56
C THR A 4 26.53 44.46 6.16
N LYS A 5 25.48 43.91 5.53
CA LYS A 5 25.43 42.51 5.07
C LYS A 5 26.19 42.29 3.75
N SER A 6 26.40 43.35 2.96
CA SER A 6 27.15 43.29 1.70
C SER A 6 28.67 43.23 1.92
N ARG A 7 29.19 43.87 2.97
CA ARG A 7 30.63 43.87 3.27
C ARG A 7 31.14 42.51 3.77
N SER A 8 30.36 41.80 4.59
CA SER A 8 30.78 40.47 5.06
C SER A 8 30.82 39.44 3.93
N ASN A 9 29.96 39.57 2.91
CA ASN A 9 30.01 38.70 1.73
C ASN A 9 31.23 38.97 0.84
N GLN A 10 31.71 40.23 0.78
CA GLN A 10 32.94 40.58 0.06
C GLN A 10 34.18 40.03 0.78
N GLU A 11 34.24 40.11 2.11
CA GLU A 11 35.35 39.53 2.90
C GLU A 11 35.39 37.99 2.78
N ILE A 12 34.23 37.33 2.74
CA ILE A 12 34.14 35.88 2.50
C ILE A 12 34.52 35.53 1.05
N SER A 13 34.11 36.35 0.08
CA SER A 13 34.45 36.17 -1.34
C SER A 13 35.97 36.31 -1.58
N ASP A 14 36.61 37.31 -0.97
CA ASP A 14 38.05 37.53 -1.08
C ASP A 14 38.86 36.43 -0.37
N ALA A 15 38.35 35.92 0.77
CA ALA A 15 38.95 34.77 1.47
C ALA A 15 38.85 33.47 0.64
N VAL A 16 37.70 33.21 0.00
CA VAL A 16 37.50 32.05 -0.89
C VAL A 16 38.38 32.15 -2.14
N SER A 17 38.62 33.36 -2.66
CA SER A 17 39.46 33.61 -3.83
C SER A 17 40.96 33.36 -3.57
N GLN A 18 41.41 33.44 -2.30
CA GLN A 18 42.79 33.12 -1.90
C GLN A 18 43.03 31.60 -1.79
N LEU A 19 41.98 30.78 -1.73
CA LEU A 19 42.06 29.33 -1.82
C LEU A 19 41.95 28.92 -3.30
N GLY A 20 43.07 28.93 -4.02
CA GLY A 20 43.12 28.62 -5.46
C GLY A 20 42.62 27.22 -5.87
N LYS A 21 42.33 26.32 -4.91
CA LYS A 21 41.73 25.01 -5.16
C LYS A 21 40.70 24.70 -4.07
N ASN A 22 39.59 24.06 -4.44
CA ASN A 22 38.54 23.62 -3.53
C ASN A 22 39.15 22.73 -2.41
N PRO A 23 39.18 23.20 -1.15
CA PRO A 23 39.77 22.45 -0.03
C PRO A 23 38.82 21.38 0.52
N LEU A 24 37.56 21.37 0.09
CA LEU A 24 36.56 20.39 0.51
C LEU A 24 36.68 19.14 -0.37
N PRO A 25 36.71 17.93 0.23
CA PRO A 25 36.65 16.69 -0.54
C PRO A 25 35.34 16.62 -1.34
N ASP A 26 35.40 16.00 -2.52
CA ASP A 26 34.23 15.84 -3.38
C ASP A 26 33.16 14.99 -2.67
N ALA A 27 31.94 15.54 -2.55
CA ALA A 27 30.82 14.88 -1.89
C ALA A 27 29.82 14.34 -2.92
N PHE A 28 29.57 13.04 -2.87
CA PHE A 28 28.57 12.39 -3.71
C PHE A 28 27.32 12.03 -2.90
N PHE A 29 26.14 12.47 -3.36
CA PHE A 29 24.86 12.08 -2.79
C PHE A 29 24.35 10.83 -3.50
N ILE A 30 24.36 9.70 -2.79
CA ILE A 30 23.94 8.41 -3.33
C ILE A 30 22.54 8.09 -2.79
N GLN A 31 21.57 7.96 -3.69
CA GLN A 31 20.22 7.53 -3.33
C GLN A 31 20.10 6.01 -3.50
N ALA A 32 19.95 5.31 -2.38
CA ALA A 32 19.78 3.86 -2.41
C ALA A 32 18.39 3.46 -2.94
N LYS A 33 18.35 2.41 -3.75
CA LYS A 33 17.10 1.84 -4.27
C LYS A 33 16.31 1.06 -3.22
N SER A 34 17.00 0.53 -2.21
CA SER A 34 16.38 -0.22 -1.11
C SER A 34 16.17 0.69 0.10
N SER A 35 14.98 0.61 0.70
CA SER A 35 14.64 1.31 1.95
C SER A 35 14.94 0.47 3.20
N ASP A 36 15.50 -0.73 3.04
CA ASP A 36 15.83 -1.62 4.14
C ASP A 36 17.07 -1.12 4.92
N PRO A 37 16.97 -0.92 6.25
CA PRO A 37 18.08 -0.42 7.07
C PRO A 37 19.35 -1.25 6.95
N ASP A 38 19.26 -2.58 6.94
CA ASP A 38 20.44 -3.45 6.89
C ASP A 38 21.13 -3.36 5.53
N SER A 39 20.35 -3.25 4.46
CA SER A 39 20.86 -3.00 3.12
C SER A 39 21.56 -1.64 3.00
N LEU A 40 21.03 -0.60 3.66
CA LEU A 40 21.66 0.73 3.71
C LEU A 40 22.98 0.71 4.49
N ILE A 41 23.02 -0.01 5.61
CA ILE A 41 24.23 -0.18 6.41
C ILE A 41 25.29 -0.94 5.61
N ARG A 42 24.93 -2.06 4.97
CA ARG A 42 25.84 -2.81 4.08
C ARG A 42 26.36 -1.96 2.93
N LEU A 43 25.50 -1.12 2.33
CA LEU A 43 25.91 -0.20 1.27
C LEU A 43 26.93 0.82 1.79
N LYS A 44 26.68 1.41 2.95
CA LYS A 44 27.61 2.34 3.60
C LYS A 44 28.96 1.68 3.89
N ASP A 45 28.97 0.47 4.43
CA ASP A 45 30.21 -0.27 4.72
C ASP A 45 30.96 -0.65 3.44
N THR A 46 30.24 -1.02 2.37
CA THR A 46 30.83 -1.32 1.06
C THR A 46 31.49 -0.07 0.47
N LEU A 47 30.81 1.08 0.54
CA LEU A 47 31.33 2.36 0.05
C LEU A 47 32.52 2.84 0.88
N GLN A 48 32.49 2.64 2.20
CA GLN A 48 33.58 3.04 3.09
C GLN A 48 34.87 2.23 2.88
N ASN A 49 34.77 1.01 2.35
CA ASN A 49 35.92 0.16 2.03
C ASN A 49 36.54 0.44 0.65
N LEU A 50 35.98 1.36 -0.14
CA LEU A 50 36.55 1.72 -1.44
C LEU A 50 37.78 2.64 -1.25
N PRO A 51 38.90 2.38 -1.94
CA PRO A 51 40.15 3.13 -1.76
C PRO A 51 40.05 4.62 -2.15
N SER A 52 39.01 5.02 -2.88
CA SER A 52 38.73 6.42 -3.27
C SER A 52 37.73 7.14 -2.36
N VAL A 53 37.21 6.48 -1.32
CA VAL A 53 36.19 7.05 -0.43
C VAL A 53 36.79 7.29 0.95
N GLU A 54 36.95 8.55 1.33
CA GLU A 54 37.50 8.94 2.63
C GLU A 54 36.48 8.78 3.77
N LEU A 55 35.21 9.13 3.52
CA LEU A 55 34.16 9.11 4.54
C LEU A 55 32.78 8.80 3.93
N ALA A 56 32.14 7.74 4.41
CA ALA A 56 30.74 7.42 4.09
C ALA A 56 29.83 7.77 5.28
N LEU A 57 29.03 8.83 5.12
CA LEU A 57 28.10 9.31 6.15
C LEU A 57 26.73 8.64 5.99
N LEU A 58 26.34 7.84 6.99
CA LEU A 58 24.98 7.32 7.15
C LEU A 58 24.63 7.34 8.63
N ASN A 59 23.57 8.07 9.00
CA ASN A 59 23.05 8.01 10.36
C ASN A 59 22.21 6.72 10.53
N THR A 60 22.89 5.65 10.91
CA THR A 60 22.28 4.32 11.07
C THR A 60 21.21 4.30 12.15
N GLU A 61 21.37 5.09 13.22
CA GLU A 61 20.39 5.19 14.30
C GLU A 61 19.09 5.85 13.82
N TRP A 62 19.19 6.95 13.05
CA TRP A 62 18.03 7.61 12.47
C TRP A 62 17.28 6.70 11.48
N VAL A 63 18.01 6.01 10.60
CA VAL A 63 17.42 5.06 9.63
C VAL A 63 16.69 3.92 10.36
N LYS A 64 17.29 3.35 11.40
CA LYS A 64 16.66 2.30 12.21
C LYS A 64 15.41 2.79 12.93
N ARG A 65 15.45 3.99 13.54
CA ARG A 65 14.30 4.60 14.21
C ARG A 65 13.16 4.88 13.22
N LEU A 66 13.46 5.46 12.06
CA LEU A 66 12.48 5.72 11.01
C LEU A 66 11.85 4.41 10.49
N SER A 67 12.66 3.40 10.18
CA SER A 67 12.16 2.09 9.76
C SER A 67 11.29 1.43 10.82
N SER A 68 11.65 1.57 12.10
CA SER A 68 10.82 1.07 13.21
C SER A 68 9.45 1.77 13.24
N LEU A 69 9.40 3.09 13.07
CA LEU A 69 8.14 3.84 12.97
C LEU A 69 7.30 3.42 11.75
N LEU A 70 7.92 3.26 10.58
CA LEU A 70 7.23 2.78 9.37
C LEU A 70 6.69 1.37 9.55
N SER A 71 7.46 0.46 10.18
CA SER A 71 7.03 -0.92 10.41
C SER A 71 5.86 -1.00 11.40
N LEU A 72 5.85 -0.16 12.45
CA LEU A 72 4.70 0.00 13.34
C LEU A 72 3.47 0.49 12.57
N GLY A 73 3.62 1.52 11.74
CA GLY A 73 2.53 2.03 10.88
C GLY A 73 1.98 0.96 9.95
N LYS A 74 2.85 0.22 9.24
CA LYS A 74 2.46 -0.91 8.37
C LYS A 74 1.69 -1.98 9.16
N LYS A 75 2.14 -2.30 10.38
CA LYS A 75 1.48 -3.28 11.24
C LYS A 75 0.07 -2.82 11.65
N LEU A 76 -0.10 -1.55 12.04
CA LEU A 76 -1.41 -0.99 12.36
C LEU A 76 -2.36 -1.02 11.16
N ILE A 77 -1.89 -0.61 9.98
CA ILE A 77 -2.68 -0.64 8.74
C ILE A 77 -3.08 -2.08 8.40
N SER A 78 -2.16 -3.03 8.52
CA SER A 78 -2.45 -4.45 8.27
C SER A 78 -3.50 -5.03 9.24
N MET A 79 -3.46 -4.58 10.51
CA MET A 79 -4.43 -4.99 11.52
C MET A 79 -5.83 -4.44 11.21
N ILE A 80 -5.93 -3.17 10.81
CA ILE A 80 -7.18 -2.54 10.38
C ILE A 80 -7.72 -3.23 9.11
N ALA A 81 -6.86 -3.51 8.13
CA ALA A 81 -7.24 -4.23 6.92
C ALA A 81 -7.81 -5.62 7.24
N GLY A 82 -7.17 -6.36 8.16
CA GLY A 82 -7.67 -7.65 8.64
C GLY A 82 -9.03 -7.54 9.33
N LEU A 83 -9.24 -6.52 10.17
CA LEU A 83 -10.52 -6.27 10.83
C LEU A 83 -11.63 -5.97 9.79
N LEU A 84 -11.35 -5.11 8.81
CA LEU A 84 -12.29 -4.79 7.74
C LEU A 84 -12.62 -6.02 6.88
N ALA A 85 -11.64 -6.90 6.64
CA ALA A 85 -11.89 -8.16 5.96
C ALA A 85 -12.88 -9.04 6.75
N ILE A 86 -12.74 -9.14 8.08
CA ILE A 86 -13.69 -9.87 8.93
C ILE A 86 -15.09 -9.26 8.84
N VAL A 87 -15.20 -7.92 8.93
CA VAL A 87 -16.48 -7.22 8.78
C VAL A 87 -17.12 -7.54 7.43
N LEU A 88 -16.33 -7.52 6.35
CA LEU A 88 -16.82 -7.87 5.01
C LEU A 88 -17.32 -9.32 4.93
N LEU A 89 -16.61 -10.27 5.54
CA LEU A 89 -17.06 -11.67 5.61
C LEU A 89 -18.41 -11.79 6.32
N VAL A 90 -18.62 -11.05 7.42
CA VAL A 90 -19.90 -11.03 8.15
C VAL A 90 -21.02 -10.43 7.30
N ILE A 91 -20.77 -9.31 6.63
CA ILE A 91 -21.76 -8.66 5.76
C ILE A 91 -22.15 -9.58 4.61
N ILE A 92 -21.18 -10.10 3.85
CA ILE A 92 -21.44 -11.03 2.74
C ILE A 92 -22.19 -12.26 3.23
N GLY A 93 -21.77 -12.82 4.37
CA GLY A 93 -22.45 -13.99 4.93
C GLY A 93 -23.90 -13.73 5.29
N ASN A 94 -24.20 -12.57 5.85
CA ASN A 94 -25.57 -12.15 6.14
C ASN A 94 -26.39 -11.93 4.86
N THR A 95 -25.81 -11.28 3.85
CA THR A 95 -26.47 -11.05 2.56
C THR A 95 -26.79 -12.38 1.86
N VAL A 96 -25.84 -13.31 1.82
CA VAL A 96 -26.05 -14.64 1.22
C VAL A 96 -27.11 -15.41 1.98
N ARG A 97 -27.13 -15.36 3.32
CA ARG A 97 -28.18 -15.99 4.12
C ARG A 97 -29.57 -15.44 3.78
N MET A 98 -29.70 -14.12 3.67
CA MET A 98 -30.96 -13.48 3.25
C MET A 98 -31.37 -13.94 1.86
N GLN A 99 -30.43 -14.03 0.91
CA GLN A 99 -30.69 -14.48 -0.45
C GLN A 99 -31.18 -15.94 -0.51
N ILE A 100 -30.57 -16.82 0.29
CA ILE A 100 -31.00 -18.23 0.42
C ILE A 100 -32.42 -18.30 0.98
N LEU A 101 -32.74 -17.49 1.99
CA LEU A 101 -34.09 -17.45 2.57
C LEU A 101 -35.14 -17.02 1.55
N THR A 102 -34.84 -16.04 0.70
CA THR A 102 -35.77 -15.59 -0.35
C THR A 102 -35.96 -16.59 -1.49
N GLN A 103 -34.99 -17.48 -1.72
CA GLN A 103 -35.04 -18.51 -2.78
C GLN A 103 -35.27 -19.92 -2.21
N LYS A 104 -35.76 -20.01 -0.96
CA LYS A 104 -35.88 -21.27 -0.23
C LYS A 104 -36.75 -22.28 -0.98
N ASP A 105 -37.90 -21.85 -1.51
CA ASP A 105 -38.86 -22.72 -2.19
C ASP A 105 -38.25 -23.33 -3.48
N GLU A 106 -37.51 -22.54 -4.24
CA GLU A 106 -36.80 -23.02 -5.44
C GLU A 106 -35.70 -24.03 -5.09
N ILE A 107 -34.96 -23.78 -4.00
CA ILE A 107 -33.93 -24.70 -3.51
C ILE A 107 -34.56 -26.03 -3.06
N GLU A 108 -35.73 -25.98 -2.41
CA GLU A 108 -36.44 -27.17 -1.96
C GLU A 108 -36.94 -28.01 -3.15
N VAL A 109 -37.57 -27.38 -4.15
CA VAL A 109 -37.97 -28.05 -5.39
C VAL A 109 -36.76 -28.64 -6.12
N SER A 110 -35.65 -27.90 -6.21
CA SER A 110 -34.41 -28.37 -6.84
C SER A 110 -33.83 -29.60 -6.12
N ASN A 111 -33.90 -29.62 -4.79
CA ASN A 111 -33.44 -30.75 -3.99
C ASN A 111 -34.35 -31.99 -4.17
N LEU A 112 -35.67 -31.80 -4.34
CA LEU A 112 -36.62 -32.90 -4.59
C LEU A 112 -36.39 -33.60 -5.94
N ILE A 113 -35.95 -32.85 -6.96
CA ILE A 113 -35.59 -33.42 -8.28
C ILE A 113 -34.15 -33.96 -8.33
N GLY A 114 -33.45 -34.02 -7.19
CA GLY A 114 -32.12 -34.64 -7.07
C GLY A 114 -30.93 -33.72 -7.35
N ALA A 115 -31.08 -32.40 -7.25
CA ALA A 115 -29.97 -31.48 -7.44
C ALA A 115 -28.83 -31.72 -6.42
N THR A 116 -27.59 -31.69 -6.90
CA THR A 116 -26.42 -31.85 -6.03
C THR A 116 -26.22 -30.61 -5.16
N ARG A 117 -25.70 -30.79 -3.94
CA ARG A 117 -25.31 -29.66 -3.05
C ARG A 117 -24.35 -28.68 -3.72
N SER A 118 -23.55 -29.16 -4.68
CA SER A 118 -22.65 -28.31 -5.45
C SER A 118 -23.40 -27.43 -6.45
N PHE A 119 -24.47 -27.93 -7.05
CA PHE A 119 -25.31 -27.14 -7.95
C PHE A 119 -25.99 -25.98 -7.20
N ILE A 120 -26.53 -26.26 -6.01
CA ILE A 120 -27.22 -25.26 -5.17
C ILE A 120 -26.27 -24.16 -4.68
N ARG A 121 -25.01 -24.48 -4.35
CA ARG A 121 -24.04 -23.49 -3.81
C ARG A 121 -23.39 -22.59 -4.86
N MET A 122 -23.27 -23.04 -6.10
CA MET A 122 -22.57 -22.29 -7.16
C MET A 122 -23.09 -20.85 -7.36
N PRO A 123 -24.40 -20.58 -7.54
CA PRO A 123 -24.88 -19.22 -7.80
C PRO A 123 -24.51 -18.23 -6.67
N PHE A 124 -24.56 -18.68 -5.41
CA PHE A 124 -24.19 -17.86 -4.25
C PHE A 124 -22.68 -17.60 -4.18
N LEU A 125 -21.85 -18.57 -4.55
CA LEU A 125 -20.38 -18.39 -4.64
C LEU A 125 -20.02 -17.36 -5.71
N TYR A 126 -20.67 -17.41 -6.87
CA TYR A 126 -20.50 -16.42 -7.93
C TYR A 126 -20.93 -15.03 -7.47
N ALA A 127 -22.07 -14.91 -6.78
CA ALA A 127 -22.51 -13.63 -6.22
C ALA A 127 -21.46 -13.05 -5.25
N GLY A 128 -20.92 -13.87 -4.34
CA GLY A 128 -19.84 -13.48 -3.42
C GLY A 128 -18.57 -12.98 -4.12
N ALA A 129 -18.13 -13.72 -5.16
CA ALA A 129 -16.99 -13.32 -5.97
C ALA A 129 -17.26 -12.01 -6.73
N LEU A 130 -18.47 -11.81 -7.24
CA LEU A 130 -18.88 -10.57 -7.92
C LEU A 130 -18.87 -9.37 -6.96
N TYR A 131 -19.40 -9.53 -5.75
CA TYR A 131 -19.32 -8.49 -4.72
C TYR A 131 -17.87 -8.12 -4.41
N GLY A 132 -16.98 -9.10 -4.30
CA GLY A 132 -15.54 -8.88 -4.12
C GLY A 132 -14.90 -8.16 -5.32
N LEU A 133 -15.23 -8.55 -6.55
CA LEU A 133 -14.74 -7.92 -7.78
C LEU A 133 -15.15 -6.45 -7.87
N PHE A 134 -16.45 -6.15 -7.75
CA PHE A 134 -16.95 -4.78 -7.83
C PHE A 134 -16.46 -3.92 -6.67
N GLY A 135 -16.37 -4.48 -5.46
CA GLY A 135 -15.79 -3.80 -4.31
C GLY A 135 -14.31 -3.46 -4.53
N GLY A 136 -13.52 -4.40 -5.03
CA GLY A 136 -12.11 -4.18 -5.37
C GLY A 136 -11.93 -3.15 -6.49
N LEU A 137 -12.75 -3.22 -7.54
CA LEU A 137 -12.70 -2.26 -8.64
C LEU A 137 -13.04 -0.83 -8.17
N MET A 138 -14.09 -0.69 -7.37
CA MET A 138 -14.47 0.61 -6.78
C MET A 138 -13.39 1.15 -5.83
N ALA A 139 -12.79 0.29 -5.01
CA ALA A 139 -11.70 0.69 -4.13
C ALA A 139 -10.51 1.25 -4.91
N VAL A 140 -10.13 0.61 -6.02
CA VAL A 140 -9.04 1.10 -6.87
C VAL A 140 -9.42 2.41 -7.54
N LEU A 141 -10.63 2.52 -8.10
CA LEU A 141 -11.08 3.76 -8.74
C LEU A 141 -11.08 4.94 -7.75
N MET A 142 -11.54 4.72 -6.51
CA MET A 142 -11.45 5.70 -5.44
C MET A 142 -10.00 6.05 -5.11
N LEU A 143 -9.12 5.06 -4.99
CA LEU A 143 -7.70 5.29 -4.70
C LEU A 143 -7.03 6.14 -5.79
N ILE A 144 -7.30 5.85 -7.07
CA ILE A 144 -6.84 6.65 -8.20
C ILE A 144 -7.35 8.08 -8.09
N GLY A 145 -8.64 8.27 -7.80
CA GLY A 145 -9.25 9.59 -7.62
C GLY A 145 -8.61 10.39 -6.49
N ILE A 146 -8.38 9.75 -5.33
CA ILE A 146 -7.73 10.38 -4.17
C ILE A 146 -6.31 10.81 -4.51
N ILE A 147 -5.53 9.96 -5.19
CA ILE A 147 -4.14 10.29 -5.53
C ILE A 147 -4.07 11.39 -6.59
N GLN A 148 -4.98 11.40 -7.57
CA GLN A 148 -5.06 12.51 -8.51
C GLN A 148 -5.41 13.83 -7.81
N ALA A 149 -6.39 13.83 -6.90
CA ALA A 149 -6.75 15.01 -6.12
C ALA A 149 -5.60 15.52 -5.24
N PHE A 150 -4.85 14.58 -4.64
CA PHE A 150 -3.67 14.88 -3.83
C PHE A 150 -2.53 15.47 -4.68
N ASN A 151 -2.24 14.87 -5.83
CA ASN A 151 -1.22 15.36 -6.76
C ASN A 151 -1.57 16.75 -7.31
N LEU A 152 -2.84 17.04 -7.59
CA LEU A 152 -3.29 18.39 -7.99
C LEU A 152 -3.11 19.43 -6.88
N SER A 153 -3.34 19.04 -5.62
CA SER A 153 -3.17 19.94 -4.48
C SER A 153 -1.69 20.20 -4.19
N ILE A 154 -0.84 19.18 -4.36
CA ILE A 154 0.60 19.28 -4.16
C ILE A 154 1.29 20.00 -5.32
N SER A 155 0.87 19.82 -6.57
CA SER A 155 1.52 20.47 -7.71
C SER A 155 1.49 22.00 -7.62
N GLN A 156 0.43 22.56 -7.03
CA GLN A 156 0.33 23.99 -6.71
C GLN A 156 1.43 24.47 -5.75
N ILE A 157 1.88 23.59 -4.85
CA ILE A 157 2.92 23.88 -3.84
C ILE A 157 4.30 23.46 -4.36
N ALA A 158 4.40 22.36 -5.11
CA ALA A 158 5.64 21.77 -5.61
C ALA A 158 6.29 22.59 -6.74
N HIS A 159 5.50 23.29 -7.56
CA HIS A 159 6.03 24.28 -8.50
C HIS A 159 6.85 25.38 -7.81
N LEU A 160 6.58 25.66 -6.53
CA LEU A 160 7.34 26.61 -5.72
C LEU A 160 8.69 26.05 -5.21
N TYR A 161 8.88 24.73 -5.25
CA TYR A 161 10.03 24.02 -4.66
C TYR A 161 10.84 23.18 -5.67
N SER A 162 10.55 23.26 -6.97
CA SER A 162 11.34 22.64 -8.05
C SER A 162 11.53 21.12 -7.89
N ASN A 163 10.54 20.42 -7.32
CA ASN A 163 10.65 19.00 -7.02
C ASN A 163 9.47 18.24 -7.65
N ASP A 164 9.76 17.39 -8.64
CA ASP A 164 8.77 16.58 -9.34
C ASP A 164 8.39 15.33 -8.52
N PHE A 165 7.77 15.53 -7.35
CA PHE A 165 7.17 14.43 -6.60
C PHE A 165 5.84 14.05 -7.22
N SER A 166 5.83 13.02 -8.06
CA SER A 166 4.60 12.37 -8.51
C SER A 166 4.45 11.00 -7.85
N VAL A 167 3.36 10.81 -7.12
CA VAL A 167 2.98 9.48 -6.64
C VAL A 167 2.36 8.75 -7.82
N THR A 168 3.14 7.88 -8.47
CA THR A 168 2.67 7.04 -9.57
C THR A 168 2.08 5.75 -9.01
N LEU A 169 0.83 5.50 -9.35
CA LEU A 169 0.07 4.32 -8.94
C LEU A 169 0.29 3.08 -9.84
N PHE A 170 1.05 3.23 -10.93
CA PHE A 170 1.10 2.27 -12.02
C PHE A 170 2.02 1.06 -11.75
N ASP A 171 1.93 0.51 -10.55
CA ASP A 171 2.35 -0.87 -10.35
C ASP A 171 1.16 -1.79 -10.67
N THR A 172 1.10 -2.24 -11.93
CA THR A 172 0.07 -3.17 -12.42
C THR A 172 -0.01 -4.43 -11.54
N GLN A 173 1.11 -4.85 -10.93
CA GLN A 173 1.15 -6.01 -10.04
C GLN A 173 0.37 -5.75 -8.76
N LEU A 174 0.48 -4.55 -8.18
CA LEU A 174 -0.26 -4.16 -6.98
C LEU A 174 -1.77 -4.09 -7.26
N PHE A 175 -2.16 -3.54 -8.41
CA PHE A 175 -3.57 -3.50 -8.83
C PHE A 175 -4.17 -4.91 -8.94
N LEU A 176 -3.49 -5.80 -9.65
CA LEU A 176 -3.90 -7.20 -9.77
C LEU A 176 -3.99 -7.89 -8.41
N ALA A 177 -3.00 -7.66 -7.52
CA ALA A 177 -3.01 -8.23 -6.19
C ALA A 177 -4.23 -7.77 -5.36
N VAL A 178 -4.60 -6.49 -5.43
CA VAL A 178 -5.78 -5.95 -4.74
C VAL A 178 -7.06 -6.62 -5.26
N ILE A 179 -7.25 -6.68 -6.58
CA ILE A 179 -8.44 -7.28 -7.18
C ILE A 179 -8.55 -8.77 -6.82
N ILE A 180 -7.47 -9.53 -6.94
CA ILE A 180 -7.44 -10.95 -6.60
C ILE A 180 -7.75 -11.15 -5.11
N SER A 181 -7.18 -10.32 -4.24
CA SER A 181 -7.44 -10.39 -2.79
C SER A 181 -8.91 -10.11 -2.47
N ALA A 182 -9.52 -9.11 -3.11
CA ALA A 182 -10.92 -8.74 -2.91
C ALA A 182 -11.88 -9.86 -3.36
N ILE A 183 -11.64 -10.44 -4.53
CA ILE A 183 -12.39 -11.60 -5.04
C ILE A 183 -12.25 -12.80 -4.10
N SER A 184 -11.03 -13.06 -3.65
CA SER A 184 -10.74 -14.20 -2.74
C SER A 184 -11.50 -14.05 -1.43
N ILE A 185 -11.49 -12.87 -0.81
CA ILE A 185 -12.24 -12.59 0.42
C ILE A 185 -13.74 -12.76 0.19
N GLY A 186 -14.28 -12.23 -0.91
CA GLY A 186 -15.70 -12.36 -1.24
C GLY A 186 -16.15 -13.81 -1.48
N TRP A 187 -15.31 -14.58 -2.19
CA TRP A 187 -15.55 -16.00 -2.44
C TRP A 187 -15.49 -16.83 -1.17
N ILE A 188 -14.48 -16.61 -0.32
CA ILE A 188 -14.34 -17.29 0.99
C ILE A 188 -15.52 -16.96 1.90
N GLY A 189 -15.94 -15.70 1.96
CA GLY A 189 -17.08 -15.26 2.77
C GLY A 189 -18.39 -15.94 2.36
N SER A 190 -18.67 -15.98 1.06
CA SER A 190 -19.84 -16.69 0.53
C SER A 190 -19.74 -18.20 0.79
N TYR A 191 -18.58 -18.81 0.55
CA TYR A 191 -18.36 -20.24 0.80
C TYR A 191 -18.67 -20.65 2.25
N ILE A 192 -18.16 -19.89 3.22
CA ILE A 192 -18.41 -20.16 4.65
C ILE A 192 -19.90 -20.02 4.98
N ALA A 193 -20.56 -19.00 4.44
CA ALA A 193 -21.97 -18.73 4.70
C ALA A 193 -22.89 -19.82 4.13
N VAL A 194 -22.71 -20.20 2.87
CA VAL A 194 -23.49 -21.25 2.21
C VAL A 194 -23.27 -22.61 2.89
N SER A 195 -22.02 -22.93 3.22
CA SER A 195 -21.68 -24.19 3.90
C SER A 195 -22.38 -24.31 5.24
N ARG A 196 -22.46 -23.20 6.01
CA ARG A 196 -23.21 -23.16 7.28
C ARG A 196 -24.71 -23.27 7.07
N ALA A 197 -25.28 -22.58 6.07
CA ALA A 197 -26.71 -22.63 5.79
C ALA A 197 -27.18 -24.05 5.39
N ILE A 198 -26.44 -24.72 4.50
CA ILE A 198 -26.76 -26.08 4.07
C ILE A 198 -26.56 -27.10 5.21
N ALA A 199 -25.57 -26.90 6.09
CA ALA A 199 -25.38 -27.76 7.26
C ALA A 199 -26.56 -27.67 8.25
N SER A 200 -27.14 -26.48 8.42
CA SER A 200 -28.29 -26.29 9.31
C SER A 200 -29.56 -27.02 8.84
N TYR A 201 -29.73 -27.22 7.55
CA TYR A 201 -30.88 -27.95 6.97
C TYR A 201 -30.82 -29.47 7.19
N LYS A 202 -29.70 -30.00 7.72
CA LYS A 202 -29.52 -31.44 7.98
C LYS A 202 -30.00 -31.87 9.37
N ILE A 203 -30.66 -30.98 10.12
CA ILE A 203 -31.17 -31.24 11.46
C ILE A 203 -32.65 -30.81 11.49
N ASN A 204 -33.51 -31.63 10.89
CA ASN A 204 -34.92 -31.87 11.26
C ASN A 204 -35.52 -32.92 10.33
#